data_AF-A0A3S3NR02-F1
#
_entry.id   AF-A0A3S3NR02-F1
#
_cell.length_a   1.000
_cell.length_b   1.000
_cell.length_c   1.000
_cell.angle_alpha   90.00
_cell.angle_beta   90.00
_cell.angle_gamma   90.00
#
_symmetry.space_group_name_H-M   'P 1'
#
loop_
_entity.id
_entity.type
_entity.pdbx_description
1 polymer ?
#
loop_
_entity_poly.entity_id
_entity_poly.type
_entity_poly.pdbx_seq_one_letter_code
_entity_poly.pdbx_strand_id
1 'polypeptide(L)'
;MEKRINENVTLGKGPFVSAFANANEGDASPNISGPRCIDSGLPCDEITSTCGRKSENCVANGPGTDIFESMEIIGKRQVKDDVQFIHQFIEITSVTVELPNGKIGKTCKSAMGYSFAAGTIDGSGQFNFQQSTTRSTFYWNFLRNLIFKRPSQEMIECHKPKPILIPTGEMSRPFHWQPSIVPTQMFRIGDVFIAAISGEMTTMAGRRLRAALKQILQTNHVICAALANDYSSYITTFEEYQTQRYEGTSTAYGPHTLTAYIQQFVKLAKAMLNGTTLNAGPQPAYRKPLKPQSQFAFDIAEYNFGTCVQNANTSYALGSIVKVKFAAGNPANYLMTQKTFL
;
A
#
# COMPACT_ATOMS: atom_id res chain seq x y z
N MET A 1 17.01 -5.13 -13.29
CA MET A 1 17.99 -6.02 -12.61
C MET A 1 18.05 -7.38 -13.29
N GLU A 2 16.92 -8.08 -13.43
CA GLU A 2 16.85 -9.40 -14.07
C GLU A 2 17.44 -9.46 -15.48
N LYS A 3 17.05 -8.56 -16.40
CA LYS A 3 17.62 -8.49 -17.77
C LYS A 3 19.15 -8.39 -17.78
N ARG A 4 19.74 -7.70 -16.79
CA ARG A 4 21.19 -7.49 -16.71
C ARG A 4 21.91 -8.76 -16.23
N ILE A 5 21.28 -9.58 -15.39
CA ILE A 5 21.91 -10.74 -14.75
C ILE A 5 21.58 -12.04 -15.51
N ASN A 6 20.33 -12.21 -15.98
CA ASN A 6 19.93 -13.32 -16.81
C ASN A 6 20.34 -13.09 -18.28
N GLU A 7 21.63 -12.92 -18.55
CA GLU A 7 22.14 -12.66 -19.88
C GLU A 7 21.51 -13.59 -20.96
N ASN A 8 21.20 -13.03 -22.13
CA ASN A 8 20.66 -13.75 -23.28
C ASN A 8 19.31 -14.47 -23.06
N VAL A 9 18.51 -14.10 -22.06
CA VAL A 9 17.12 -14.59 -21.94
C VAL A 9 16.09 -13.50 -22.27
N THR A 10 14.90 -13.93 -22.69
CA THR A 10 13.76 -13.04 -22.88
C THR A 10 13.28 -12.46 -21.55
N LEU A 11 12.72 -11.24 -21.59
CA LEU A 11 12.18 -10.58 -20.39
C LEU A 11 11.19 -11.50 -19.65
N GLY A 12 11.30 -11.59 -18.33
CA GLY A 12 10.48 -12.46 -17.49
C GLY A 12 10.90 -13.94 -17.48
N LYS A 13 12.07 -14.27 -18.05
CA LYS A 13 12.70 -15.60 -17.96
C LYS A 13 14.05 -15.52 -17.26
N GLY A 14 14.60 -16.70 -16.96
CA GLY A 14 15.92 -16.88 -16.36
C GLY A 14 15.87 -17.28 -14.89
N PRO A 15 17.00 -17.78 -14.35
CA PRO A 15 17.06 -18.33 -12.99
C PRO A 15 17.14 -17.25 -11.91
N PHE A 16 17.71 -16.07 -12.21
CA PHE A 16 17.80 -14.98 -11.24
C PHE A 16 16.48 -14.23 -11.13
N VAL A 17 16.03 -14.00 -9.90
CA VAL A 17 14.80 -13.27 -9.58
C VAL A 17 15.15 -12.05 -8.75
N SER A 18 14.57 -10.91 -9.11
CA SER A 18 14.69 -9.67 -8.34
C SER A 18 13.33 -9.10 -8.02
N ALA A 19 13.03 -8.97 -6.72
CA ALA A 19 11.80 -8.37 -6.25
C ALA A 19 12.06 -7.00 -5.61
N PHE A 20 11.20 -6.03 -5.90
CA PHE A 20 11.13 -4.75 -5.18
C PHE A 20 9.88 -4.79 -4.31
N ALA A 21 10.08 -4.94 -3.01
CA ALA A 21 8.98 -5.01 -2.05
C ALA A 21 8.57 -3.60 -1.59
N ASN A 22 7.26 -3.40 -1.44
CA ASN A 22 6.70 -2.18 -0.85
C ASN A 22 7.07 -2.07 0.63
N ALA A 23 7.13 -0.85 1.14
CA ALA A 23 7.64 -0.54 2.48
C ALA A 23 6.65 0.28 3.31
N ASN A 24 6.82 1.60 3.39
CA ASN A 24 5.93 2.51 4.10
C ASN A 24 5.63 3.72 3.20
N GLU A 25 5.02 3.43 2.05
CA GLU A 25 4.80 4.34 0.94
C GLU A 25 3.47 5.12 0.96
N GLY A 26 2.69 5.03 2.05
CA GLY A 26 1.32 5.58 2.09
C GLY A 26 1.22 7.09 1.82
N ASP A 27 2.30 7.85 2.01
CA ASP A 27 2.41 9.28 1.71
C ASP A 27 3.58 9.60 0.75
N ALA A 28 4.12 8.59 0.04
CA ALA A 28 5.24 8.75 -0.88
C ALA A 28 4.77 8.70 -2.34
N SER A 29 4.87 9.81 -3.05
CA SER A 29 4.55 9.89 -4.48
C SER A 29 5.80 9.73 -5.34
N PRO A 30 5.73 8.97 -6.47
CA PRO A 30 6.80 8.95 -7.46
C PRO A 30 6.82 10.22 -8.34
N ASN A 31 5.82 11.10 -8.25
CA ASN A 31 5.69 12.31 -9.06
C ASN A 31 6.51 13.47 -8.49
N ILE A 32 7.84 13.33 -8.57
CA ILE A 32 8.83 14.25 -7.96
C ILE A 32 8.85 15.67 -8.53
N SER A 33 8.08 15.96 -9.58
CA SER A 33 7.93 17.30 -10.17
C SER A 33 7.06 18.26 -9.33
N GLY A 34 6.45 17.76 -8.25
CA GLY A 34 5.53 18.49 -7.36
C GLY A 34 4.14 18.74 -7.97
N PRO A 35 3.10 19.01 -7.15
CA PRO A 35 1.79 19.39 -7.67
C PRO A 35 1.86 20.79 -8.31
N ARG A 36 1.45 20.91 -9.57
CA ARG A 36 1.40 22.18 -10.32
C ARG A 36 -0.04 22.56 -10.64
N CYS A 37 -0.31 23.87 -10.62
CA CYS A 37 -1.60 24.40 -11.05
C CYS A 37 -1.78 24.21 -12.57
N ILE A 38 -2.89 23.56 -12.96
CA ILE A 38 -3.20 23.19 -14.36
C ILE A 38 -3.44 24.44 -15.25
N ASP A 39 -3.77 25.57 -14.63
CA ASP A 39 -4.07 26.85 -15.30
C ASP A 39 -2.84 27.77 -15.48
N SER A 40 -1.81 27.65 -14.66
CA SER A 40 -0.71 28.62 -14.57
C SER A 40 0.71 28.01 -14.60
N GLY A 41 0.86 26.70 -14.38
CA GLY A 41 2.11 25.96 -14.61
C GLY A 41 3.30 26.26 -13.68
N LEU A 42 3.14 27.14 -12.68
CA LEU A 42 4.23 27.58 -11.80
C LEU A 42 4.60 26.53 -10.72
N PRO A 43 5.90 26.25 -10.49
CA PRO A 43 6.41 25.42 -9.40
C PRO A 43 6.80 26.20 -8.13
N CYS A 44 6.92 25.46 -7.02
CA CYS A 44 7.53 25.87 -5.75
C CYS A 44 9.04 25.47 -5.67
N ASP A 45 9.80 26.13 -4.79
CA ASP A 45 11.19 25.82 -4.41
C ASP A 45 11.19 25.11 -3.04
N GLU A 46 11.73 23.91 -2.97
CA GLU A 46 11.88 23.18 -1.71
C GLU A 46 13.35 22.99 -1.41
N ILE A 47 13.98 23.89 -0.66
CA ILE A 47 15.34 23.81 -0.12
C ILE A 47 15.73 22.38 0.31
N THR A 48 16.55 21.59 -0.38
CA THR A 48 16.68 21.34 -1.83
C THR A 48 17.64 20.22 -2.09
N SER A 49 18.48 19.79 -1.14
CA SER A 49 19.56 18.84 -1.47
C SER A 49 20.28 19.22 -2.79
N THR A 50 20.40 20.52 -3.07
CA THR A 50 21.14 21.07 -4.20
C THR A 50 21.95 22.27 -3.72
N CYS A 51 23.19 22.39 -4.21
CA CYS A 51 23.96 23.63 -4.17
C CYS A 51 23.98 24.21 -5.59
N GLY A 52 23.39 25.39 -5.78
CA GLY A 52 23.55 26.16 -7.02
C GLY A 52 23.11 25.43 -8.30
N ARG A 53 21.99 24.67 -8.23
CA ARG A 53 21.38 23.89 -9.34
C ARG A 53 22.13 22.61 -9.78
N LYS A 54 23.02 22.01 -9.00
CA LYS A 54 23.55 20.65 -9.31
C LYS A 54 23.67 19.73 -8.08
N SER A 55 23.12 18.51 -8.17
CA SER A 55 23.16 17.43 -7.16
C SER A 55 23.96 16.19 -7.59
N GLU A 56 24.71 16.29 -8.69
CA GLU A 56 25.24 15.16 -9.48
C GLU A 56 26.33 14.31 -8.79
N ASN A 57 26.71 14.60 -7.53
CA ASN A 57 27.77 13.90 -6.79
C ASN A 57 27.32 13.26 -5.46
N CYS A 58 26.02 13.11 -5.20
CA CYS A 58 25.53 12.44 -4.00
C CYS A 58 25.31 10.94 -4.25
N VAL A 59 26.33 10.12 -3.98
CA VAL A 59 26.27 8.66 -4.18
C VAL A 59 26.87 7.95 -2.98
N ALA A 60 26.16 6.95 -2.46
CA ALA A 60 26.65 6.04 -1.43
C ALA A 60 27.08 4.73 -2.09
N ASN A 61 28.26 4.22 -1.72
CA ASN A 61 28.79 2.95 -2.20
C ASN A 61 28.62 1.85 -1.15
N GLY A 62 28.44 0.62 -1.61
CA GLY A 62 28.43 -0.57 -0.75
C GLY A 62 29.83 -0.96 -0.27
N PRO A 63 29.95 -1.96 0.63
CA PRO A 63 31.21 -2.35 1.27
C PRO A 63 32.16 -3.19 0.38
N GLY A 64 31.73 -3.59 -0.80
CA GLY A 64 32.53 -4.36 -1.76
C GLY A 64 33.17 -3.46 -2.83
N THR A 65 34.14 -4.01 -3.54
CA THR A 65 34.81 -3.35 -4.67
C THR A 65 33.90 -3.20 -5.88
N ASP A 66 32.81 -3.97 -5.93
CA ASP A 66 31.68 -3.78 -6.83
C ASP A 66 30.33 -4.07 -6.13
N ILE A 67 29.25 -3.96 -6.90
CA ILE A 67 27.88 -4.19 -6.40
C ILE A 67 27.61 -5.65 -6.04
N PHE A 68 28.27 -6.61 -6.70
CA PHE A 68 28.08 -8.04 -6.48
C PHE A 68 28.81 -8.50 -5.22
N GLU A 69 30.05 -8.05 -5.03
CA GLU A 69 30.81 -8.26 -3.80
C GLU A 69 30.15 -7.52 -2.63
N SER A 70 29.62 -6.31 -2.86
CA SER A 70 28.80 -5.61 -1.86
C SER A 70 27.58 -6.43 -1.44
N MET A 71 26.87 -7.05 -2.40
CA MET A 71 25.71 -7.93 -2.13
C MET A 71 26.12 -9.22 -1.42
N GLU A 72 27.24 -9.81 -1.78
CA GLU A 72 27.76 -11.04 -1.16
C GLU A 72 28.24 -10.77 0.27
N ILE A 73 28.99 -9.68 0.51
CA ILE A 73 29.42 -9.23 1.84
C ILE A 73 28.20 -8.93 2.71
N ILE A 74 27.20 -8.23 2.18
CA ILE A 74 25.96 -7.93 2.91
C ILE A 74 25.17 -9.22 3.19
N GLY A 75 25.00 -10.10 2.20
CA GLY A 75 24.26 -11.36 2.33
C GLY A 75 24.89 -12.34 3.32
N LYS A 76 26.22 -12.53 3.26
CA LYS A 76 26.98 -13.37 4.20
C LYS A 76 27.03 -12.79 5.61
N ARG A 77 26.92 -11.46 5.77
CA ARG A 77 26.80 -10.81 7.08
C ARG A 77 25.38 -10.85 7.66
N GLN A 78 24.35 -11.06 6.84
CA GLN A 78 22.94 -11.00 7.27
C GLN A 78 22.35 -12.36 7.67
N VAL A 79 22.85 -13.48 7.13
CA VAL A 79 22.23 -14.80 7.34
C VAL A 79 23.25 -15.80 7.88
N LYS A 80 23.20 -16.04 9.19
CA LYS A 80 23.97 -17.11 9.85
C LYS A 80 23.12 -18.10 10.66
N ASP A 81 21.86 -17.77 11.03
CA ASP A 81 21.02 -18.58 11.93
C ASP A 81 19.50 -18.45 11.67
N ASP A 82 18.75 -19.41 12.24
CA ASP A 82 17.29 -19.55 12.45
C ASP A 82 16.31 -18.71 11.62
N VAL A 83 15.45 -19.41 10.87
CA VAL A 83 14.22 -18.87 10.28
C VAL A 83 13.08 -19.06 11.27
N GLN A 84 12.44 -17.97 11.69
CA GLN A 84 11.26 -18.01 12.55
C GLN A 84 10.13 -17.19 11.95
N PHE A 85 8.89 -17.56 12.29
CA PHE A 85 7.72 -16.76 11.97
C PHE A 85 6.76 -16.75 13.15
N ILE A 86 5.99 -15.67 13.26
CA ILE A 86 4.88 -15.58 14.19
C ILE A 86 3.72 -14.86 13.51
N HIS A 87 2.50 -15.33 13.77
CA HIS A 87 1.30 -14.81 13.15
C HIS A 87 0.15 -14.76 14.16
N GLN A 88 -0.70 -13.73 14.06
CA GLN A 88 -1.95 -13.66 14.79
C GLN A 88 -2.96 -12.81 14.01
N PHE A 89 -4.20 -13.31 13.89
CA PHE A 89 -5.32 -12.48 13.49
C PHE A 89 -5.78 -11.62 14.67
N ILE A 90 -6.16 -10.38 14.40
CA ILE A 90 -6.73 -9.48 15.42
C ILE A 90 -8.05 -8.89 14.95
N GLU A 91 -9.02 -8.80 15.87
CA GLU A 91 -10.24 -8.03 15.67
C GLU A 91 -9.94 -6.54 15.86
N ILE A 92 -9.44 -5.91 14.78
CA ILE A 92 -8.92 -4.54 14.79
C ILE A 92 -10.01 -3.52 15.12
N THR A 93 -11.31 -3.84 15.05
CA THR A 93 -12.38 -2.87 15.34
C THR A 93 -12.63 -2.63 16.83
N SER A 94 -11.92 -3.35 17.72
CA SER A 94 -12.17 -3.29 19.17
C SER A 94 -10.92 -3.37 20.06
N VAL A 95 -9.74 -3.10 19.51
CA VAL A 95 -8.46 -3.14 20.23
C VAL A 95 -8.39 -1.99 21.22
N THR A 96 -8.20 -2.32 22.50
CA THR A 96 -7.82 -1.36 23.54
C THR A 96 -6.35 -1.00 23.40
N VAL A 97 -6.04 0.29 23.43
CA VAL A 97 -4.67 0.81 23.31
C VAL A 97 -4.30 1.67 24.50
N GLU A 98 -3.04 1.58 24.92
CA GLU A 98 -2.46 2.52 25.88
C GLU A 98 -1.85 3.70 25.13
N LEU A 99 -2.26 4.92 25.47
CA LEU A 99 -1.77 6.15 24.85
C LEU A 99 -0.52 6.67 25.61
N PRO A 100 0.35 7.47 24.96
CA PRO A 100 1.56 7.99 25.61
C PRO A 100 1.33 8.79 26.90
N ASN A 101 0.12 9.32 27.10
CA ASN A 101 -0.29 10.06 28.28
C ASN A 101 -0.90 9.16 29.38
N GLY A 102 -0.80 7.83 29.26
CA GLY A 102 -1.35 6.85 30.19
C GLY A 102 -2.87 6.66 30.08
N LYS A 103 -3.55 7.38 29.18
CA LYS A 103 -4.99 7.17 28.95
C LYS A 103 -5.21 5.91 28.10
N ILE A 104 -6.36 5.29 28.29
CA ILE A 104 -6.80 4.17 27.47
C ILE A 104 -7.60 4.70 26.28
N GLY A 105 -7.16 4.37 25.07
CA GLY A 105 -7.89 4.58 23.83
C GLY A 105 -8.46 3.25 23.30
N LYS A 106 -9.21 3.33 22.20
CA LYS A 106 -9.75 2.16 21.50
C LYS A 106 -9.74 2.42 20.00
N THR A 107 -9.58 1.37 19.21
CA THR A 107 -9.88 1.41 17.77
C THR A 107 -11.40 1.42 17.52
N CYS A 108 -11.76 1.78 16.30
CA CYS A 108 -13.15 1.95 15.88
C CYS A 108 -13.56 0.88 14.85
N LYS A 109 -14.88 0.67 14.73
CA LYS A 109 -15.45 0.06 13.52
C LYS A 109 -15.02 0.88 12.30
N SER A 110 -14.74 0.21 11.19
CA SER A 110 -14.14 0.88 10.03
C SER A 110 -15.03 2.00 9.45
N ALA A 111 -14.42 3.11 9.07
CA ALA A 111 -15.10 4.18 8.34
C ALA A 111 -14.16 5.02 7.48
N MET A 112 -14.66 5.45 6.31
CA MET A 112 -13.98 6.36 5.39
C MET A 112 -14.56 7.76 5.54
N GLY A 113 -13.70 8.76 5.65
CA GLY A 113 -14.14 10.15 5.81
C GLY A 113 -14.30 10.90 4.48
N TYR A 114 -14.74 12.16 4.53
CA TYR A 114 -15.04 12.97 3.33
C TYR A 114 -13.86 13.07 2.37
N SER A 115 -12.66 13.31 2.88
CA SER A 115 -11.47 13.50 2.06
C SER A 115 -11.02 12.22 1.32
N PHE A 116 -11.63 11.07 1.59
CA PHE A 116 -11.40 9.85 0.79
C PHE A 116 -11.86 10.06 -0.65
N ALA A 117 -13.01 10.74 -0.83
CA ALA A 117 -13.53 11.04 -2.16
C ALA A 117 -12.77 12.18 -2.86
N ALA A 118 -11.81 12.84 -2.19
CA ALA A 118 -10.96 13.87 -2.77
C ALA A 118 -9.77 13.29 -3.56
N GLY A 119 -9.44 12.01 -3.36
CA GLY A 119 -8.25 11.40 -3.94
C GLY A 119 -6.94 12.07 -3.50
N THR A 120 -5.86 11.79 -4.22
CA THR A 120 -4.54 12.40 -4.00
C THR A 120 -4.12 13.23 -5.21
N ILE A 121 -2.92 13.79 -5.15
CA ILE A 121 -2.29 14.41 -6.31
C ILE A 121 -1.90 13.39 -7.39
N ASP A 122 -1.82 12.10 -7.03
CA ASP A 122 -1.50 10.99 -7.94
C ASP A 122 -2.75 10.41 -8.64
N GLY A 123 -3.93 10.80 -8.15
CA GLY A 123 -5.22 10.43 -8.71
C GLY A 123 -6.32 11.27 -8.08
N SER A 124 -6.85 12.22 -8.85
CA SER A 124 -7.89 13.13 -8.35
C SER A 124 -9.16 12.37 -7.99
N GLY A 125 -9.79 12.79 -6.90
CA GLY A 125 -11.11 12.31 -6.53
C GLY A 125 -12.23 12.83 -7.43
N GLN A 126 -13.47 12.63 -6.97
CA GLN A 126 -14.69 13.02 -7.70
C GLN A 126 -15.53 14.00 -6.88
N PHE A 127 -16.49 14.65 -7.53
CA PHE A 127 -17.52 15.48 -6.89
C PHE A 127 -17.01 16.65 -6.03
N ASN A 128 -15.83 17.21 -6.36
CA ASN A 128 -15.22 18.38 -5.71
C ASN A 128 -14.98 18.23 -4.20
N PHE A 129 -14.79 17.00 -3.70
CA PHE A 129 -14.29 16.80 -2.34
C PHE A 129 -12.86 17.34 -2.20
N GLN A 130 -12.55 17.90 -1.02
CA GLN A 130 -11.24 18.46 -0.72
C GLN A 130 -10.55 17.65 0.38
N GLN A 131 -9.23 17.54 0.29
CA GLN A 131 -8.42 17.00 1.37
C GLN A 131 -8.46 17.93 2.60
N SER A 132 -8.16 17.38 3.78
CA SER A 132 -8.17 18.09 5.05
C SER A 132 -9.55 18.54 5.53
N THR A 133 -10.61 17.86 5.11
CA THR A 133 -11.97 18.17 5.55
C THR A 133 -12.23 17.58 6.93
N THR A 134 -12.38 18.44 7.95
CA THR A 134 -12.68 18.05 9.35
C THR A 134 -14.12 18.34 9.77
N ARG A 135 -14.92 18.95 8.90
CA ARG A 135 -16.33 19.29 9.17
C ARG A 135 -17.23 18.69 8.10
N SER A 136 -18.31 18.05 8.53
CA SER A 136 -19.33 17.50 7.63
C SER A 136 -20.27 18.59 7.13
N THR A 137 -20.81 18.44 5.91
CA THR A 137 -21.88 19.29 5.38
C THR A 137 -23.23 18.57 5.44
N PHE A 138 -24.33 19.34 5.53
CA PHE A 138 -25.69 18.79 5.52
C PHE A 138 -25.96 17.96 4.26
N TYR A 139 -25.59 18.49 3.09
CA TYR A 139 -25.80 17.84 1.80
C TYR A 139 -25.17 16.44 1.73
N TRP A 140 -23.88 16.32 2.05
CA TRP A 140 -23.19 15.03 2.00
C TRP A 140 -23.64 14.07 3.11
N ASN A 141 -24.02 14.59 4.28
CA ASN A 141 -24.62 13.78 5.34
C ASN A 141 -25.97 13.20 4.90
N PHE A 142 -26.79 14.01 4.22
CA PHE A 142 -28.08 13.57 3.68
C PHE A 142 -27.88 12.47 2.64
N LEU A 143 -27.00 12.68 1.64
CA LEU A 143 -26.72 11.67 0.61
C LEU A 143 -26.15 10.38 1.18
N ARG A 144 -25.19 10.46 2.12
CA ARG A 144 -24.69 9.28 2.83
C ARG A 144 -25.83 8.51 3.50
N ASN A 145 -26.71 9.20 4.21
CA ASN A 145 -27.80 8.56 4.94
C ASN A 145 -28.82 7.92 3.99
N LEU A 146 -29.05 8.50 2.81
CA LEU A 146 -29.96 8.01 1.80
C LEU A 146 -29.40 6.79 1.05
N ILE A 147 -28.14 6.85 0.62
CA ILE A 147 -27.50 5.84 -0.24
C ILE A 147 -26.91 4.68 0.58
N PHE A 148 -26.31 5.01 1.73
CA PHE A 148 -25.62 4.05 2.58
C PHE A 148 -26.41 3.84 3.87
N LYS A 149 -25.91 4.42 4.96
CA LYS A 149 -26.44 4.27 6.31
C LYS A 149 -26.06 5.50 7.11
N ARG A 150 -26.91 5.89 8.06
CA ARG A 150 -26.56 6.87 9.08
C ARG A 150 -25.58 6.24 10.10
N PRO A 151 -24.37 6.79 10.27
CA PRO A 151 -23.41 6.30 11.27
C PRO A 151 -23.97 6.39 12.69
N SER A 152 -23.66 5.42 13.54
CA SER A 152 -23.99 5.50 14.97
C SER A 152 -23.25 6.65 15.67
N GLN A 153 -23.79 7.12 16.81
CA GLN A 153 -23.13 8.14 17.61
C GLN A 153 -21.78 7.63 18.15
N GLU A 154 -21.69 6.36 18.52
CA GLU A 154 -20.44 5.72 18.95
C GLU A 154 -19.37 5.82 17.86
N MET A 155 -19.72 5.50 16.60
CA MET A 155 -18.79 5.60 15.47
C MET A 155 -18.36 7.05 15.23
N ILE A 156 -19.29 8.00 15.26
CA ILE A 156 -18.98 9.43 15.09
C ILE A 156 -18.00 9.92 16.16
N GLU A 157 -18.23 9.57 17.43
CA GLU A 157 -17.35 9.96 18.54
C GLU A 157 -15.97 9.30 18.43
N CYS A 158 -15.93 8.00 18.13
CA CYS A 158 -14.68 7.26 18.01
C CYS A 158 -13.78 7.79 16.88
N HIS A 159 -14.39 8.28 15.80
CA HIS A 159 -13.69 8.75 14.62
C HIS A 159 -13.25 10.21 14.65
N LYS A 160 -13.62 11.00 15.66
CA LYS A 160 -13.25 12.43 15.68
C LYS A 160 -11.74 12.63 15.46
N PRO A 161 -11.35 13.61 14.62
CA PRO A 161 -12.16 14.64 13.97
C PRO A 161 -12.71 14.26 12.57
N LYS A 162 -12.62 13.00 12.15
CA LYS A 162 -13.03 12.55 10.81
C LYS A 162 -14.54 12.73 10.57
N PRO A 163 -14.96 13.51 9.56
CA PRO A 163 -16.35 13.51 9.11
C PRO A 163 -16.59 12.26 8.26
N ILE A 164 -17.40 11.33 8.76
CA ILE A 164 -17.64 10.03 8.11
C ILE A 164 -18.47 10.20 6.83
N LEU A 165 -17.91 9.78 5.70
CA LEU A 165 -18.60 9.69 4.41
C LEU A 165 -19.23 8.31 4.21
N ILE A 166 -18.51 7.23 4.53
CA ILE A 166 -18.97 5.85 4.35
C ILE A 166 -18.71 5.04 5.63
N PRO A 167 -19.75 4.65 6.40
CA PRO A 167 -19.61 3.90 7.64
C PRO A 167 -19.48 2.39 7.37
N THR A 168 -18.41 1.99 6.68
CA THR A 168 -18.20 0.62 6.17
C THR A 168 -18.32 -0.48 7.23
N GLY A 169 -17.90 -0.22 8.47
CA GLY A 169 -17.96 -1.16 9.60
C GLY A 169 -19.37 -1.38 10.15
N GLU A 170 -20.34 -0.57 9.71
CA GLU A 170 -21.77 -0.74 9.98
C GLU A 170 -22.54 -1.25 8.76
N MET A 171 -21.84 -1.59 7.67
CA MET A 171 -22.36 -2.09 6.40
C MET A 171 -21.95 -3.55 6.19
N SER A 172 -22.93 -4.46 6.22
CA SER A 172 -22.72 -5.91 6.13
C SER A 172 -23.45 -6.58 4.97
N ARG A 173 -24.17 -5.81 4.14
CA ARG A 173 -24.90 -6.33 2.96
C ARG A 173 -24.27 -5.83 1.66
N PRO A 174 -24.10 -6.68 0.64
CA PRO A 174 -24.28 -8.14 0.66
C PRO A 174 -23.21 -8.90 1.46
N PHE A 175 -22.11 -8.22 1.82
CA PHE A 175 -21.04 -8.70 2.68
C PHE A 175 -20.46 -7.52 3.48
N HIS A 176 -19.57 -7.77 4.43
CA HIS A 176 -18.84 -6.72 5.15
C HIS A 176 -18.00 -5.86 4.20
N TRP A 177 -18.13 -4.53 4.27
CA TRP A 177 -17.51 -3.62 3.29
C TRP A 177 -16.00 -3.42 3.50
N GLN A 178 -15.51 -3.56 4.73
CA GLN A 178 -14.08 -3.57 5.08
C GLN A 178 -13.81 -4.71 6.09
N PRO A 179 -12.57 -5.20 6.19
CA PRO A 179 -12.22 -6.27 7.12
C PRO A 179 -12.32 -5.78 8.58
N SER A 180 -12.91 -6.61 9.45
CA SER A 180 -12.89 -6.40 10.90
C SER A 180 -11.75 -7.19 11.57
N ILE A 181 -11.31 -8.25 10.90
CA ILE A 181 -10.20 -9.11 11.31
C ILE A 181 -9.04 -8.86 10.34
N VAL A 182 -7.86 -8.53 10.86
CA VAL A 182 -6.65 -8.30 10.05
C VAL A 182 -5.54 -9.27 10.44
N PRO A 183 -4.77 -9.81 9.47
CA PRO A 183 -3.60 -10.62 9.75
C PRO A 183 -2.43 -9.73 10.21
N THR A 184 -1.72 -10.16 11.25
CA THR A 184 -0.45 -9.57 11.66
C THR A 184 0.62 -10.66 11.70
N GLN A 185 1.79 -10.39 11.11
CA GLN A 185 2.82 -11.40 10.94
C GLN A 185 4.22 -10.80 11.01
N MET A 186 5.15 -11.52 11.62
CA MET A 186 6.57 -11.22 11.54
C MET A 186 7.37 -12.44 11.11
N PHE A 187 8.43 -12.19 10.35
CA PHE A 187 9.46 -13.17 10.02
C PHE A 187 10.79 -12.73 10.62
N ARG A 188 11.62 -13.70 10.99
CA ARG A 188 13.03 -13.53 11.33
C ARG A 188 13.86 -14.41 10.41
N ILE A 189 14.90 -13.82 9.83
CA ILE A 189 15.90 -14.51 9.02
C ILE A 189 17.27 -14.03 9.54
N GLY A 190 17.91 -14.83 10.40
CA GLY A 190 19.10 -14.40 11.11
C GLY A 190 18.83 -13.19 12.00
N ASP A 191 19.49 -12.07 11.68
CA ASP A 191 19.32 -10.79 12.37
C ASP A 191 18.31 -9.87 11.68
N VAL A 192 17.74 -10.27 10.53
CA VAL A 192 16.74 -9.49 9.80
C VAL A 192 15.34 -9.85 10.26
N PHE A 193 14.55 -8.83 10.62
CA PHE A 193 13.14 -8.97 11.00
C PHE A 193 12.25 -8.24 10.01
N ILE A 194 11.22 -8.92 9.53
CA ILE A 194 10.25 -8.38 8.57
C ILE A 194 8.88 -8.34 9.25
N ALA A 195 8.33 -7.14 9.43
CA ALA A 195 6.97 -6.91 9.88
C ALA A 195 6.04 -6.77 8.66
N ALA A 196 5.17 -7.75 8.45
CA ALA A 196 4.21 -7.79 7.34
C ALA A 196 2.91 -7.09 7.72
N ILE A 197 2.65 -5.95 7.09
CA ILE A 197 1.60 -4.98 7.45
C ILE A 197 0.47 -5.05 6.43
N SER A 198 -0.75 -5.26 6.91
CA SER A 198 -1.97 -5.35 6.10
C SER A 198 -2.56 -3.99 5.72
N GLY A 199 -1.76 -3.08 5.17
CA GLY A 199 -2.20 -1.73 4.79
C GLY A 199 -1.06 -0.83 4.34
N GLU A 200 -1.40 0.43 4.04
CA GLU A 200 -0.46 1.45 3.58
C GLU A 200 -0.06 2.36 4.74
N MET A 201 1.12 2.14 5.31
CA MET A 201 1.65 3.04 6.35
C MET A 201 2.25 4.29 5.73
N THR A 202 1.93 5.46 6.31
CA THR A 202 2.70 6.69 6.05
C THR A 202 4.13 6.55 6.52
N THR A 203 4.95 7.49 6.08
CA THR A 203 6.37 7.56 6.42
C THR A 203 6.57 7.56 7.95
N MET A 204 5.84 8.40 8.70
CA MET A 204 5.97 8.41 10.17
C MET A 204 5.33 7.24 10.87
N ALA A 205 4.23 6.70 10.36
CA ALA A 205 3.68 5.45 10.88
C ALA A 205 4.72 4.32 10.82
N GLY A 206 5.35 4.13 9.66
CA GLY A 206 6.40 3.14 9.46
C GLY A 206 7.64 3.38 10.34
N ARG A 207 8.12 4.63 10.45
CA ARG A 207 9.29 4.94 11.30
C ARG A 207 9.01 4.68 12.79
N ARG A 208 7.82 5.02 13.29
CA ARG A 208 7.43 4.77 14.69
C ARG A 208 7.33 3.28 15.01
N LEU A 209 6.69 2.50 14.13
CA LEU A 209 6.63 1.05 14.27
C LEU A 209 8.04 0.42 14.27
N ARG A 210 8.87 0.80 13.30
CA ARG A 210 10.25 0.32 13.19
C ARG A 210 11.04 0.66 14.45
N ALA A 211 10.96 1.88 14.96
CA ALA A 211 11.64 2.30 16.17
C ALA A 211 11.23 1.46 17.40
N ALA A 212 9.92 1.24 17.58
CA ALA A 212 9.41 0.40 18.67
C ALA A 212 9.93 -1.05 18.58
N LEU A 213 9.94 -1.62 17.37
CA LEU A 213 10.46 -2.97 17.15
C LEU A 213 11.97 -3.07 17.35
N LYS A 214 12.75 -2.10 16.86
CA LYS A 214 14.21 -2.05 17.08
C LYS A 214 14.57 -2.05 18.56
N GLN A 215 13.81 -1.33 19.39
CA GLN A 215 14.03 -1.30 20.84
C GLN A 215 13.82 -2.68 21.48
N ILE A 216 12.79 -3.42 21.05
CA ILE A 216 12.48 -4.75 21.60
C ILE A 216 13.46 -5.81 21.09
N LEU A 217 13.77 -5.78 19.79
CA LEU A 217 14.59 -6.78 19.11
C LEU A 217 16.09 -6.54 19.28
N GLN A 218 16.49 -5.35 19.76
CA GLN A 218 17.89 -4.94 19.94
C GLN A 218 18.72 -5.04 18.64
N THR A 219 18.07 -4.84 17.48
CA THR A 219 18.70 -4.89 16.15
C THR A 219 18.29 -3.68 15.31
N ASN A 220 19.11 -3.33 14.33
CA ASN A 220 18.81 -2.30 13.35
C ASN A 220 18.12 -2.82 12.09
N HIS A 221 18.07 -4.13 11.88
CA HIS A 221 17.59 -4.77 10.65
C HIS A 221 16.10 -5.09 10.72
N VAL A 222 15.27 -4.07 10.97
CA VAL A 222 13.81 -4.20 10.97
C VAL A 222 13.23 -3.57 9.71
N ILE A 223 12.56 -4.40 8.90
CA ILE A 223 11.89 -4.04 7.66
C ILE A 223 10.38 -4.01 7.89
N CYS A 224 9.72 -2.96 7.40
CA CYS A 224 8.27 -2.90 7.31
C CYS A 224 7.90 -3.26 5.87
N ALA A 225 7.12 -4.33 5.67
CA ALA A 225 6.61 -4.74 4.38
C ALA A 225 5.10 -4.45 4.35
N ALA A 226 4.69 -3.34 3.73
CA ALA A 226 3.28 -2.97 3.56
C ALA A 226 2.57 -3.84 2.53
N LEU A 227 1.24 -3.70 2.48
CA LEU A 227 0.35 -4.39 1.54
C LEU A 227 0.49 -5.92 1.60
N ALA A 228 0.76 -6.45 2.80
CA ALA A 228 0.98 -7.88 3.02
C ALA A 228 -0.28 -8.56 3.57
N ASN A 229 -0.55 -9.77 3.08
CA ASN A 229 -1.63 -10.68 3.50
C ASN A 229 -3.07 -10.21 3.24
N ASP A 230 -3.42 -8.98 3.61
CA ASP A 230 -4.75 -8.37 3.42
C ASP A 230 -4.62 -6.84 3.25
N TYR A 231 -5.70 -6.17 2.85
CA TYR A 231 -5.74 -4.73 2.66
C TYR A 231 -6.73 -4.05 3.62
N SER A 232 -6.20 -3.28 4.57
CA SER A 232 -6.98 -2.54 5.58
C SER A 232 -6.88 -1.02 5.44
N SER A 233 -6.64 -0.55 4.20
CA SER A 233 -6.48 0.87 3.85
C SER A 233 -5.23 1.51 4.49
N TYR A 234 -5.27 2.82 4.75
CA TYR A 234 -4.11 3.59 5.20
C TYR A 234 -3.92 3.52 6.71
N ILE A 235 -2.69 3.75 7.15
CA ILE A 235 -2.30 3.81 8.56
C ILE A 235 -1.46 5.07 8.75
N THR A 236 -2.05 6.08 9.37
CA THR A 236 -1.40 7.35 9.71
C THR A 236 -1.01 7.41 11.18
N THR A 237 -0.10 8.33 11.53
CA THR A 237 0.07 8.71 12.93
C THR A 237 -1.17 9.44 13.46
N PHE A 238 -1.28 9.56 14.79
CA PHE A 238 -2.38 10.31 15.41
C PHE A 238 -2.40 11.77 14.91
N GLU A 239 -1.24 12.38 14.76
CA GLU A 239 -1.04 13.78 14.36
C GLU A 239 -1.43 13.98 12.89
N GLU A 240 -0.96 13.12 12.00
CA GLU A 240 -1.36 13.10 10.58
C GLU A 240 -2.88 12.87 10.43
N TYR A 241 -3.43 11.98 11.26
CA TYR A 241 -4.87 11.73 11.29
C TYR A 241 -5.66 13.00 11.61
N GLN A 242 -5.18 13.87 12.52
CA GLN A 242 -5.91 15.10 12.86
C GLN A 242 -6.09 16.02 11.67
N THR A 243 -5.16 16.00 10.71
CA THR A 243 -5.23 16.83 9.50
C THR A 243 -6.33 16.37 8.55
N GLN A 244 -6.69 15.09 8.54
CA GLN A 244 -7.71 14.50 7.65
C GLN A 244 -7.43 14.73 6.15
N ARG A 245 -6.16 14.64 5.73
CA ARG A 245 -5.79 14.40 4.32
C ARG A 245 -6.25 13.01 3.85
N TYR A 246 -6.00 12.67 2.59
CA TYR A 246 -6.47 11.40 1.99
C TYR A 246 -6.05 10.15 2.80
N GLU A 247 -4.87 10.16 3.40
CA GLU A 247 -4.34 9.03 4.17
C GLU A 247 -5.02 8.98 5.55
N GLY A 248 -5.20 10.13 6.20
CA GLY A 248 -5.83 10.24 7.53
C GLY A 248 -7.33 9.93 7.50
N THR A 249 -8.02 10.38 6.47
CA THR A 249 -9.43 10.05 6.22
C THR A 249 -9.62 8.59 5.81
N SER A 250 -8.61 7.97 5.21
CA SER A 250 -8.59 6.56 4.82
C SER A 250 -8.02 5.63 5.90
N THR A 251 -7.61 6.18 7.05
CA THR A 251 -7.23 5.39 8.22
C THR A 251 -8.48 4.82 8.89
N ALA A 252 -8.83 3.60 8.48
CA ALA A 252 -10.18 3.05 8.62
C ALA A 252 -10.61 2.84 10.07
N TYR A 253 -9.71 2.51 10.99
CA TYR A 253 -10.04 2.11 12.37
C TYR A 253 -9.86 3.21 13.42
N GLY A 254 -9.85 4.47 12.98
CA GLY A 254 -9.81 5.63 13.87
C GLY A 254 -8.41 6.17 14.16
N PRO A 255 -8.30 7.20 15.00
CA PRO A 255 -7.06 7.94 15.26
C PRO A 255 -5.97 7.09 15.94
N HIS A 256 -6.35 5.96 16.53
CA HIS A 256 -5.47 5.07 17.29
C HIS A 256 -5.05 3.81 16.54
N THR A 257 -5.31 3.75 15.23
CA THR A 257 -4.96 2.61 14.37
C THR A 257 -3.47 2.28 14.46
N LEU A 258 -2.58 3.27 14.31
CA LEU A 258 -1.12 3.04 14.42
C LEU A 258 -0.72 2.51 15.80
N THR A 259 -1.27 3.06 16.88
CA THR A 259 -0.95 2.60 18.24
C THR A 259 -1.33 1.13 18.43
N ALA A 260 -2.48 0.72 17.90
CA ALA A 260 -2.91 -0.69 17.92
C ALA A 260 -1.93 -1.58 17.15
N TYR A 261 -1.47 -1.15 15.96
CA TYR A 261 -0.46 -1.87 15.20
C TYR A 261 0.87 -1.97 15.96
N ILE A 262 1.39 -0.88 16.54
CA ILE A 262 2.62 -0.88 17.33
C ILE A 262 2.51 -1.86 18.51
N GLN A 263 1.42 -1.80 19.27
CA GLN A 263 1.17 -2.68 20.41
C GLN A 263 1.13 -4.16 19.96
N GLN A 264 0.45 -4.45 18.86
CA GLN A 264 0.34 -5.81 18.33
C GLN A 264 1.70 -6.34 17.84
N PHE A 265 2.45 -5.55 17.07
CA PHE A 265 3.76 -5.97 16.58
C PHE A 265 4.81 -6.10 17.68
N VAL A 266 4.77 -5.25 18.71
CA VAL A 266 5.60 -5.41 19.92
C VAL A 266 5.25 -6.72 20.64
N LYS A 267 3.96 -7.06 20.74
CA LYS A 267 3.51 -8.36 21.30
C LYS A 267 4.04 -9.53 20.48
N LEU A 268 3.95 -9.47 19.15
CA LEU A 268 4.50 -10.50 18.26
C LEU A 268 6.02 -10.64 18.44
N ALA A 269 6.76 -9.54 18.47
CA ALA A 269 8.21 -9.54 18.66
C ALA A 269 8.61 -10.17 20.00
N LYS A 270 7.96 -9.77 21.11
CA LYS A 270 8.20 -10.36 22.44
C LYS A 270 7.90 -11.85 22.47
N ALA A 271 6.79 -12.28 21.88
CA ALA A 271 6.43 -13.69 21.82
C ALA A 271 7.43 -14.50 20.98
N MET A 272 7.90 -13.95 19.86
CA MET A 272 8.95 -14.56 19.03
C MET A 272 10.26 -14.72 19.80
N LEU A 273 10.73 -13.67 20.50
CA LEU A 273 11.95 -13.73 21.31
C LEU A 273 11.85 -14.74 22.47
N ASN A 274 10.68 -14.85 23.07
CA ASN A 274 10.44 -15.76 24.20
C ASN A 274 10.06 -17.18 23.78
N GLY A 275 10.01 -17.50 22.48
CA GLY A 275 9.54 -18.80 21.99
C GLY A 275 8.10 -19.14 22.40
N THR A 276 7.26 -18.11 22.63
CA THR A 276 5.90 -18.27 23.13
C THR A 276 4.91 -18.40 21.98
N THR A 277 4.12 -19.47 21.99
CA THR A 277 3.00 -19.66 21.04
C THR A 277 1.84 -18.74 21.39
N LEU A 278 1.34 -18.01 20.40
CA LEU A 278 0.13 -17.20 20.52
C LEU A 278 -1.09 -17.95 20.00
N ASN A 279 -2.27 -17.66 20.55
CA ASN A 279 -3.53 -18.11 19.93
C ASN A 279 -3.67 -17.50 18.52
N ALA A 280 -4.30 -18.23 17.60
CA ALA A 280 -4.43 -17.80 16.21
C ALA A 280 -5.25 -16.51 16.03
N GLY A 281 -6.06 -16.13 17.02
CA GLY A 281 -7.03 -15.06 16.93
C GLY A 281 -8.32 -15.47 16.20
N PRO A 282 -9.25 -14.52 15.98
CA PRO A 282 -10.50 -14.81 15.28
C PRO A 282 -10.23 -15.08 13.79
N GLN A 283 -10.98 -16.01 13.20
CA GLN A 283 -10.80 -16.37 11.80
C GLN A 283 -11.52 -15.37 10.86
N PRO A 284 -10.87 -14.84 9.82
CA PRO A 284 -11.52 -13.93 8.87
C PRO A 284 -12.65 -14.63 8.11
N ALA A 285 -13.71 -13.90 7.81
CA ALA A 285 -14.86 -14.44 7.10
C ALA A 285 -14.51 -14.79 5.64
N TYR A 286 -14.74 -16.03 5.23
CA TYR A 286 -14.64 -16.43 3.83
C TYR A 286 -15.77 -15.83 3.00
N ARG A 287 -15.43 -15.18 1.88
CA ARG A 287 -16.40 -14.57 0.96
C ARG A 287 -16.45 -15.39 -0.32
N LYS A 288 -17.63 -15.88 -0.69
CA LYS A 288 -17.84 -16.37 -2.05
C LYS A 288 -17.89 -15.15 -2.98
N PRO A 289 -17.05 -15.09 -4.03
CA PRO A 289 -17.10 -13.98 -4.98
C PRO A 289 -18.50 -13.93 -5.60
N LEU A 290 -19.05 -12.72 -5.74
CA LEU A 290 -20.20 -12.51 -6.60
C LEU A 290 -19.78 -12.94 -8.00
N LYS A 291 -20.60 -13.74 -8.68
CA LYS A 291 -20.31 -14.15 -10.05
C LYS A 291 -20.13 -12.86 -10.87
N PRO A 292 -18.97 -12.63 -11.51
CA PRO A 292 -18.85 -11.51 -12.42
C PRO A 292 -19.95 -11.67 -13.47
N GLN A 293 -20.67 -10.57 -13.74
CA GLN A 293 -21.62 -10.55 -14.83
C GLN A 293 -20.79 -10.74 -16.10
N SER A 294 -20.84 -11.94 -16.70
CA SER A 294 -19.97 -12.25 -17.82
C SER A 294 -20.31 -11.34 -18.98
N GLN A 295 -19.43 -10.39 -19.29
CA GLN A 295 -19.47 -9.64 -20.53
C GLN A 295 -18.79 -10.48 -21.61
N PHE A 296 -19.35 -11.64 -21.94
CA PHE A 296 -18.97 -12.30 -23.20
C PHE A 296 -19.66 -11.52 -24.32
N ALA A 297 -19.07 -10.38 -24.67
CA ALA A 297 -19.32 -9.78 -25.97
C ALA A 297 -18.52 -10.58 -26.99
N PHE A 298 -19.17 -11.07 -28.05
CA PHE A 298 -18.46 -11.63 -29.19
C PHE A 298 -17.67 -10.51 -29.86
N ASP A 299 -16.39 -10.74 -30.12
CA ASP A 299 -15.59 -9.80 -30.91
C ASP A 299 -16.03 -9.85 -32.37
N ILE A 300 -16.30 -8.69 -32.95
CA ILE A 300 -16.61 -8.53 -34.37
C ILE A 300 -15.50 -7.67 -34.96
N ALA A 301 -14.91 -8.12 -36.07
CA ALA A 301 -13.87 -7.39 -36.77
C ALA A 301 -14.22 -7.28 -38.27
N GLU A 302 -13.84 -6.15 -38.87
CA GLU A 302 -13.95 -5.89 -40.31
C GLU A 302 -13.07 -6.85 -41.14
N TYR A 303 -11.94 -7.26 -40.55
CA TYR A 303 -10.98 -8.20 -41.14
C TYR A 303 -10.89 -9.47 -40.29
N ASN A 304 -10.42 -10.57 -40.89
CA ASN A 304 -10.09 -11.77 -40.13
C ASN A 304 -9.05 -11.46 -39.04
N PHE A 305 -9.25 -11.99 -37.84
CA PHE A 305 -8.30 -11.83 -36.75
C PHE A 305 -6.89 -12.29 -37.16
N GLY A 306 -5.87 -11.49 -36.82
CA GLY A 306 -4.49 -11.67 -37.24
C GLY A 306 -4.12 -10.99 -38.56
N THR A 307 -5.08 -10.43 -39.31
CA THR A 307 -4.78 -9.70 -40.55
C THR A 307 -3.97 -8.43 -40.23
N CYS A 308 -2.85 -8.22 -40.92
CA CYS A 308 -2.08 -6.98 -40.84
C CYS A 308 -2.80 -5.86 -41.60
N VAL A 309 -3.38 -4.93 -40.86
CA VAL A 309 -4.13 -3.77 -41.41
C VAL A 309 -3.20 -2.61 -41.71
N GLN A 310 -2.07 -2.52 -41.00
CA GLN A 310 -1.01 -1.55 -41.25
C GLN A 310 0.35 -2.22 -41.06
N ASN A 311 1.13 -2.33 -42.14
CA ASN A 311 2.44 -2.96 -42.12
C ASN A 311 3.56 -1.94 -41.85
N ALA A 312 4.75 -2.44 -41.48
CA ALA A 312 5.95 -1.64 -41.26
C ALA A 312 6.52 -1.12 -42.59
N ASN A 313 7.22 0.02 -42.53
CA ASN A 313 8.07 0.50 -43.61
C ASN A 313 9.24 -0.46 -43.90
N THR A 314 9.81 -0.37 -45.10
CA THR A 314 10.91 -1.22 -45.56
C THR A 314 12.24 -0.95 -44.87
N SER A 315 12.42 0.23 -44.27
CA SER A 315 13.63 0.60 -43.53
C SER A 315 13.35 1.67 -42.48
N TYR A 316 14.21 1.74 -41.46
CA TYR A 316 14.15 2.68 -40.35
C TYR A 316 15.54 3.14 -39.95
N ALA A 317 15.67 4.39 -39.53
CA ALA A 317 16.87 4.87 -38.85
C ALA A 317 16.87 4.40 -37.38
N LEU A 318 18.06 4.24 -36.78
CA LEU A 318 18.19 3.90 -35.37
C LEU A 318 17.46 4.95 -34.49
N GLY A 319 16.71 4.48 -33.50
CA GLY A 319 15.88 5.32 -32.64
C GLY A 319 14.49 5.65 -33.20
N SER A 320 14.18 5.24 -34.44
CA SER A 320 12.84 5.39 -35.01
C SER A 320 11.85 4.40 -34.38
N ILE A 321 10.56 4.78 -34.35
CA ILE A 321 9.48 3.93 -33.86
C ILE A 321 8.89 3.12 -35.01
N VAL A 322 8.88 1.79 -34.88
CA VAL A 322 8.18 0.88 -35.79
C VAL A 322 6.75 0.70 -35.30
N LYS A 323 5.76 0.92 -36.17
CA LYS A 323 4.33 0.75 -35.84
C LYS A 323 3.65 -0.19 -36.84
N VAL A 324 3.03 -1.24 -36.32
CA VAL A 324 2.20 -2.19 -37.06
C VAL A 324 0.82 -2.29 -36.40
N LYS A 325 -0.21 -2.63 -37.17
CA LYS A 325 -1.57 -2.87 -36.66
C LYS A 325 -2.13 -4.16 -37.21
N PHE A 326 -2.78 -4.92 -36.33
CA PHE A 326 -3.47 -6.16 -36.67
C PHE A 326 -4.92 -6.09 -36.24
N ALA A 327 -5.80 -6.75 -36.98
CA ALA A 327 -7.15 -7.05 -36.50
C ALA A 327 -7.03 -8.04 -35.33
N ALA A 328 -7.57 -7.70 -34.17
CA ALA A 328 -7.42 -8.48 -32.94
C ALA A 328 -8.73 -8.51 -32.15
N GLY A 329 -8.92 -9.58 -31.38
CA GLY A 329 -10.00 -9.68 -30.41
C GLY A 329 -9.66 -8.97 -29.10
N ASN A 330 -10.63 -8.90 -28.19
CA ASN A 330 -10.45 -8.31 -26.87
C ASN A 330 -9.40 -9.12 -26.07
N PRO A 331 -8.31 -8.49 -25.57
CA PRO A 331 -7.30 -9.16 -24.75
C PRO A 331 -7.86 -9.86 -23.49
N ALA A 332 -9.03 -9.46 -23.00
CA ALA A 332 -9.70 -10.11 -21.88
C ALA A 332 -10.14 -11.55 -22.20
N ASN A 333 -10.31 -11.90 -23.48
CA ASN A 333 -10.68 -13.26 -23.90
C ASN A 333 -9.55 -14.27 -23.67
N TYR A 334 -8.29 -13.82 -23.67
CA TYR A 334 -7.15 -14.67 -23.34
C TYR A 334 -5.99 -13.86 -22.76
N LEU A 335 -5.71 -14.07 -21.48
CA LEU A 335 -4.74 -13.28 -20.71
C LEU A 335 -3.27 -13.51 -21.12
N MET A 336 -2.97 -14.44 -22.04
CA MET A 336 -1.60 -14.76 -22.46
C MET A 336 -0.66 -15.09 -21.28
N THR A 337 -1.16 -15.77 -20.24
CA THR A 337 -0.37 -16.11 -19.04
C THR A 337 0.93 -16.83 -19.42
N GLN A 338 2.07 -16.32 -18.93
CA GLN A 338 3.43 -16.80 -19.27
C GLN A 338 3.85 -16.67 -20.75
N LYS A 339 3.08 -15.90 -21.54
CA LYS A 339 3.31 -15.59 -22.96
C LYS A 339 3.30 -14.07 -23.17
N THR A 340 3.20 -13.66 -24.42
CA THR A 340 3.14 -12.25 -24.84
C THR A 340 2.09 -12.08 -25.94
N PHE A 341 1.57 -10.87 -26.09
CA PHE A 341 0.76 -10.48 -27.25
C PHE A 341 1.61 -10.13 -28.48
N LEU A 342 2.92 -9.90 -28.29
CA LEU A 342 3.89 -9.57 -29.35
C LEU A 342 5.33 -9.94 -28.97
#